data_AF-A0A951GLR4-F1
#
_entry.id   AF-A0A951GLR4-F1
#
_cell.length_a   1.000
_cell.length_b   1.000
_cell.length_c   1.000
_cell.angle_alpha   90.00
_cell.angle_beta   90.00
_cell.angle_gamma   90.00
#
_symmetry.space_group_name_H-M   'P 1'
#
loop_
_entity.id
_entity.type
_entity.pdbx_description
1 polymer ?
#
loop_
_entity_poly.entity_id
_entity_poly.type
_entity_poly.pdbx_seq_one_letter_code
_entity_poly.pdbx_strand_id
1 'polypeptide(L)'
;MRYRIEVSIARKGFVQVHFPGRLIALEASRHEGLVWQVEVTDDGGGYRGLVSVHAENAADAAWRVAQATVRAVSGLMQAPLDPEPTDSSNHLARG
;
A
#
# COMPACT_ATOMS: atom_id res chain seq x y z
N MET A 1 8.06 11.37 -10.76
CA MET A 1 8.07 9.89 -10.94
C MET A 1 6.69 9.37 -10.56
N ARG A 2 6.18 8.32 -11.20
CA ARG A 2 4.82 7.84 -10.92
C ARG A 2 4.80 6.61 -10.02
N TYR A 3 3.75 6.47 -9.21
CA TYR A 3 3.49 5.28 -8.39
C TYR A 3 2.04 4.84 -8.51
N ARG A 4 1.75 3.57 -8.24
CA ARG A 4 0.37 3.05 -8.18
C ARG A 4 0.16 2.28 -6.89
N ILE A 5 -1.00 2.46 -6.26
CA ILE A 5 -1.43 1.64 -5.12
C ILE A 5 -2.57 0.75 -5.59
N GLU A 6 -2.40 -0.56 -5.47
CA GLU A 6 -3.43 -1.55 -5.79
C GLU A 6 -3.91 -2.19 -4.49
N VAL A 7 -5.20 -2.08 -4.22
CA VAL A 7 -5.84 -2.74 -3.07
C VAL A 7 -6.45 -4.04 -3.56
N SER A 8 -6.15 -5.15 -2.89
CA SER A 8 -6.72 -6.44 -3.29
C SER A 8 -8.20 -6.54 -2.91
N ILE A 9 -9.02 -6.89 -3.90
CA ILE A 9 -10.42 -7.25 -3.70
C ILE A 9 -10.60 -8.65 -3.11
N ALA A 10 -9.64 -9.56 -3.37
CA ALA A 10 -9.71 -10.96 -2.95
C ALA A 10 -9.13 -11.19 -1.56
N ARG A 11 -8.16 -10.36 -1.15
CA ARG A 11 -7.44 -10.48 0.11
C ARG A 11 -7.56 -9.19 0.91
N LYS A 12 -8.49 -9.17 1.87
CA LYS A 12 -8.65 -8.03 2.78
C LYS A 12 -7.34 -7.75 3.53
N GLY A 13 -6.98 -6.47 3.63
CA GLY A 13 -5.73 -6.06 4.26
C GLY A 13 -4.49 -6.27 3.43
N PHE A 14 -4.61 -6.60 2.14
CA PHE A 14 -3.48 -6.68 1.22
C PHE A 14 -3.46 -5.52 0.23
N VAL A 15 -2.31 -4.85 0.15
CA VAL A 15 -2.07 -3.70 -0.72
C VAL A 15 -0.71 -3.85 -1.39
N GLN A 16 -0.60 -3.48 -2.66
CA GLN A 16 0.66 -3.40 -3.37
C GLN A 16 0.94 -1.95 -3.76
N VAL A 17 2.16 -1.49 -3.49
CA VAL A 17 2.64 -0.18 -3.94
C VAL A 17 3.69 -0.42 -5.01
N HIS A 18 3.37 0.01 -6.23
CA HIS A 18 4.24 -0.07 -7.39
C HIS A 18 5.01 1.24 -7.52
N PHE A 19 6.34 1.15 -7.43
CA PHE A 19 7.28 2.20 -7.77
C PHE A 19 8.04 1.81 -9.05
N PRO A 20 8.73 2.75 -9.73
CA PRO A 20 9.57 2.40 -10.87
C PRO A 20 10.63 1.37 -10.48
N GLY A 21 10.52 0.16 -11.05
CA GLY A 21 11.46 -0.94 -10.81
C GLY A 21 11.35 -1.61 -9.43
N ARG A 22 10.32 -1.33 -8.63
CA ARG A 22 10.17 -1.92 -7.28
C ARG A 22 8.71 -2.11 -6.90
N LEU A 23 8.41 -3.21 -6.21
CA LEU A 23 7.09 -3.55 -5.70
C LEU A 23 7.17 -3.75 -4.19
N ILE A 24 6.36 -3.02 -3.45
CA ILE A 24 6.21 -3.20 -2.00
C ILE A 24 4.83 -3.81 -1.73
N ALA A 25 4.79 -5.05 -1.25
CA ALA A 25 3.59 -5.71 -0.79
C ALA A 25 3.37 -5.45 0.70
N LEU A 26 2.13 -5.18 1.07
CA LEU A 26 1.70 -4.84 2.42
C LEU A 26 0.58 -5.77 2.83
N GLU A 27 0.70 -6.38 4.00
CA GLU A 27 -0.31 -7.30 4.51
C GLU A 27 -0.62 -7.09 5.99
N ALA A 28 -1.85 -6.65 6.27
CA ALA A 28 -2.39 -6.58 7.62
C ALA A 28 -3.15 -7.87 7.95
N SER A 29 -2.49 -8.82 8.63
CA SER A 29 -3.08 -10.14 8.95
C SER A 29 -3.18 -10.44 10.45
N ARG A 30 -2.56 -9.64 11.31
CA ARG A 30 -2.55 -9.84 12.78
C ARG A 30 -2.89 -8.54 13.49
N HIS A 31 -3.62 -8.63 14.61
CA HIS A 31 -3.95 -7.46 15.43
C HIS A 31 -4.16 -7.82 16.90
N GLU A 32 -4.00 -6.82 17.77
CA GLU A 32 -4.41 -6.81 19.16
C GLU A 32 -5.27 -5.57 19.41
N GLY A 33 -6.56 -5.76 19.64
CA GLY A 33 -7.53 -4.66 19.63
C GLY A 33 -7.50 -3.91 18.30
N LEU A 34 -7.28 -2.59 18.34
CA LEU A 34 -7.17 -1.70 17.18
C LEU A 34 -5.75 -1.53 16.65
N VAL A 35 -4.76 -2.22 17.23
CA VAL A 35 -3.37 -2.20 16.77
C VAL A 35 -3.15 -3.36 15.81
N TRP A 36 -2.90 -3.05 14.55
CA TRP A 36 -2.63 -4.00 13.48
C TRP A 36 -1.13 -4.11 13.23
N GLN A 37 -0.64 -5.34 13.07
CA GLN A 37 0.68 -5.62 12.51
C GLN A 37 0.55 -5.78 11.00
N VAL A 38 1.25 -4.91 10.28
CA VAL A 38 1.33 -4.91 8.82
C VAL A 38 2.71 -5.39 8.43
N GLU A 39 2.74 -6.51 7.74
CA GLU A 39 3.94 -7.01 7.09
C GLU A 39 4.25 -6.17 5.85
N VAL A 40 5.52 -5.80 5.69
CA VAL A 40 6.04 -5.05 4.55
C VAL A 40 7.06 -5.93 3.85
N THR A 41 6.79 -6.29 2.60
CA THR A 41 7.66 -7.14 1.78
C THR A 41 8.07 -6.40 0.53
N ASP A 42 9.37 -6.30 0.31
CA ASP A 42 9.96 -5.72 -0.89
C ASP A 42 10.39 -6.84 -1.84
N ASP A 43 9.54 -7.12 -2.83
CA ASP A 43 9.67 -8.27 -3.72
C ASP A 43 10.89 -8.14 -4.65
N GLY A 44 11.34 -6.91 -4.91
CA GLY A 44 12.54 -6.65 -5.71
C GLY A 44 13.85 -6.63 -4.91
N GLY A 45 13.77 -6.41 -3.58
CA GLY A 45 14.94 -6.26 -2.72
C GLY A 45 15.17 -7.39 -1.72
N GLY A 46 14.23 -8.35 -1.61
CA GLY A 46 14.33 -9.49 -0.68
C GLY A 46 14.23 -9.09 0.80
N TYR A 47 13.66 -7.92 1.09
CA TYR A 47 13.50 -7.42 2.45
C TYR A 47 12.09 -7.65 2.98
N ARG A 48 11.98 -8.00 4.27
CA ARG A 48 10.71 -8.18 4.98
C ARG A 48 10.78 -7.47 6.34
N GLY A 49 9.74 -6.73 6.68
CA GLY A 49 9.62 -6.01 7.94
C GLY A 49 8.19 -6.04 8.50
N LEU A 50 8.03 -5.54 9.73
CA LEU A 50 6.74 -5.42 10.40
C LEU A 50 6.55 -3.99 10.91
N VAL A 51 5.37 -3.43 10.66
CA VAL A 51 4.96 -2.11 11.13
C VAL A 51 3.69 -2.26 11.96
N SER A 52 3.66 -1.67 13.15
CA SER A 52 2.44 -1.60 13.96
C SER A 52 1.72 -0.28 13.70
N VAL A 53 0.41 -0.35 13.44
CA VAL A 53 -0.42 0.83 13.16
C VAL A 53 -1.78 0.71 13.84
N HIS A 54 -2.29 1.81 14.38
CA HIS A 54 -3.67 1.87 14.85
C HIS A 54 -4.63 2.06 13.67
N ALA A 55 -5.61 1.18 13.53
CA ALA A 55 -6.57 1.19 12.42
C ALA A 55 -7.87 0.47 12.77
N GLU A 56 -8.96 0.85 12.11
CA GLU A 56 -10.29 0.29 12.38
C GLU A 56 -10.44 -1.14 11.84
N ASN A 57 -9.74 -1.46 10.75
CA ASN A 57 -9.76 -2.77 10.12
C ASN A 57 -8.48 -3.00 9.29
N ALA A 58 -8.29 -4.23 8.82
CA ALA A 58 -7.11 -4.64 8.05
C ALA A 58 -6.88 -3.79 6.79
N ALA A 59 -7.94 -3.39 6.08
CA ALA A 59 -7.83 -2.59 4.86
C ALA A 59 -7.34 -1.17 5.18
N ASP A 60 -7.90 -0.55 6.23
CA ASP A 60 -7.43 0.75 6.75
C ASP A 60 -5.97 0.68 7.21
N ALA A 61 -5.58 -0.39 7.93
CA ALA A 61 -4.21 -0.61 8.35
C ALA A 61 -3.23 -0.66 7.16
N ALA A 62 -3.52 -1.50 6.17
CA ALA A 62 -2.69 -1.65 4.99
C ALA A 62 -2.64 -0.36 4.15
N TRP A 63 -3.76 0.35 4.01
CA TRP A 63 -3.84 1.62 3.31
C TRP A 63 -2.99 2.71 3.98
N ARG A 64 -3.05 2.83 5.30
CA ARG A 64 -2.23 3.79 6.07
C ARG A 64 -0.75 3.53 5.89
N VAL A 65 -0.33 2.27 5.95
CA VAL A 65 1.07 1.88 5.71
C VAL A 65 1.46 2.15 4.26
N ALA A 66 0.59 1.90 3.28
CA ALA A 66 0.86 2.23 1.88
C ALA A 66 1.13 3.73 1.68
N GLN A 67 0.29 4.59 2.27
CA GLN A 67 0.47 6.04 2.23
C GLN A 67 1.73 6.51 2.96
N ALA A 68 2.13 5.82 4.04
CA ALA A 68 3.38 6.11 4.74
C ALA A 68 4.60 5.71 3.89
N THR A 69 4.55 4.55 3.23
CA THR A 69 5.60 4.07 2.31
C THR A 69 5.83 5.05 1.17
N VAL A 70 4.76 5.52 0.50
CA VAL A 70 4.88 6.53 -0.58
C VAL A 70 5.55 7.81 -0.08
N ARG A 71 5.15 8.30 1.10
CA ARG A 71 5.77 9.49 1.72
C ARG A 71 7.24 9.27 2.05
N ALA A 72 7.60 8.12 2.60
CA ALA A 72 8.98 7.79 2.93
C ALA A 72 9.87 7.72 1.68
N VAL A 73 9.40 7.06 0.61
CA VAL A 73 10.14 6.96 -0.65
C VAL A 73 10.27 8.33 -1.32
N SER A 74 9.20 9.13 -1.35
CA SER A 74 9.23 10.51 -1.84
C SER A 74 10.28 11.36 -1.09
N GLY A 75 10.33 11.24 0.24
CA GLY A 75 11.32 11.92 1.07
C GLY A 75 12.76 11.46 0.79
N LEU A 76 12.99 10.16 0.66
CA LEU A 76 14.31 9.59 0.32
C LEU A 76 14.80 10.04 -1.06
N MET A 77 13.90 10.13 -2.04
CA MET A 77 14.22 10.58 -3.39
C MET A 77 14.32 12.10 -3.52
N GLN A 78 13.95 12.85 -2.46
CA GLN A 78 13.85 14.31 -2.48
C GLN A 78 13.02 14.85 -3.67
N ALA A 79 12.04 14.07 -4.12
CA ALA A 79 11.26 14.36 -5.32
C ALA A 79 9.79 13.92 -5.14
N PRO A 80 8.81 14.78 -5.51
CA PRO A 80 7.41 14.40 -5.49
C PRO A 80 7.13 13.15 -6.33
N LEU A 81 6.31 12.25 -5.78
CA LEU A 81 5.75 11.11 -6.47
C LEU A 81 4.31 11.41 -6.84
N ASP A 82 3.98 11.24 -8.11
CA ASP A 82 2.63 11.46 -8.62
C ASP A 82 1.90 10.12 -8.70
N PRO A 83 0.64 10.01 -8.24
CA PRO A 83 -0.14 8.81 -8.47
C PRO A 83 -0.33 8.60 -9.98
N GLU A 84 -0.22 7.36 -10.44
CA GLU A 84 -0.69 7.00 -11.76
C GLU A 84 -2.19 7.29 -11.86
N PRO A 85 -2.66 7.87 -12.97
CA PRO A 85 -4.08 8.06 -13.19
C PRO A 85 -4.74 6.67 -13.19
N THR A 86 -5.53 6.38 -12.17
CA THR A 86 -6.42 5.24 -12.18
C THR A 86 -7.46 5.49 -13.26
N ASP A 87 -7.52 4.61 -14.27
CA ASP A 87 -8.52 4.71 -15.32
C ASP A 87 -9.90 4.41 -14.73
N SER A 88 -10.55 5.45 -14.20
CA SER A 88 -11.89 5.40 -13.63
C SER A 88 -13.00 5.27 -14.69
N SER A 89 -12.64 5.05 -15.96
CA SER A 89 -13.56 5.15 -17.10
C SER A 89 -14.48 3.94 -17.32
N ASN A 90 -14.53 2.94 -16.42
CA ASN A 90 -15.33 1.72 -16.66
C ASN A 90 -16.43 1.41 -15.63
N HIS A 91 -16.91 2.41 -14.88
CA HIS A 91 -18.02 2.22 -13.92
C HIS A 91 -19.26 3.10 -14.15
N LEU A 92 -19.39 3.74 -15.32
CA LEU A 92 -20.60 4.48 -15.73
C LEU A 92 -21.02 4.11 -17.16
N ALA A 93 -21.24 2.82 -17.39
CA ALA A 93 -21.95 2.34 -18.58
C ALA A 93 -22.56 0.95 -18.29
N ARG A 94 -23.44 0.86 -17.29
CA ARG A 94 -24.46 -0.19 -17.11
C ARG A 94 -25.27 0.06 -15.83
N GLY A 95 -26.53 0.41 -15.99
CA GLY A 95 -27.51 0.59 -14.91
C GLY A 95 -28.38 1.81 -15.17
#